data_AF-A0A9D6G8A3-F1
#
_entry.id   AF-A0A9D6G8A3-F1
#
_cell.length_a   1.000
_cell.length_b   1.000
_cell.length_c   1.000
_cell.angle_alpha   90.00
_cell.angle_beta   90.00
_cell.angle_gamma   90.00
#
_symmetry.space_group_name_H-M   'P 1'
#
loop_
_entity.id
_entity.type
_entity.pdbx_description
1 polymer ?
#
loop_
_entity_poly.entity_id
_entity_poly.type
_entity_poly.pdbx_seq_one_letter_code
_entity_poly.pdbx_strand_id
1 'polypeptide(L)' 'MARIAGVNIPTAKRVVVALTYIHGIGKTSAQKICDAIGIPPERRVNELTEQEIV' A
#
# COMPACT_ATOMS: atom_id res chain seq x y z
N MET A 1 -5.63 10.77 -4.43
CA MET A 1 -6.44 9.59 -4.09
C MET A 1 -5.78 8.41 -4.78
N ALA A 2 -5.16 7.50 -4.04
CA ALA A 2 -4.46 6.35 -4.65
C ALA A 2 -5.44 5.19 -4.76
N ARG A 3 -5.62 4.68 -5.99
CA ARG A 3 -6.43 3.50 -6.25
C ARG A 3 -5.47 2.33 -6.44
N ILE A 4 -5.42 1.42 -5.47
CA ILE A 4 -4.59 0.22 -5.52
C ILE A 4 -5.52 -0.98 -5.63
N ALA A 5 -5.32 -1.84 -6.63
CA ALA A 5 -6.12 -3.05 -6.87
C ALA A 5 -7.66 -2.81 -6.93
N GLY A 6 -8.08 -1.64 -7.40
CA GLY A 6 -9.51 -1.27 -7.49
C GLY A 6 -10.13 -0.74 -6.18
N VAL A 7 -9.38 -0.72 -5.07
CA VAL A 7 -9.82 -0.17 -3.78
C VAL A 7 -9.29 1.25 -3.60
N ASN A 8 -10.13 2.13 -3.07
CA ASN A 8 -9.74 3.50 -2.73
C ASN A 8 -9.03 3.52 -1.38
N ILE A 9 -7.75 3.88 -1.36
CA ILE A 9 -6.94 3.82 -0.15
C ILE A 9 -6.49 5.22 0.28
N PRO A 10 -6.60 5.57 1.58
CA PRO A 10 -6.18 6.88 2.06
C PRO A 10 -4.67 7.11 1.89
N THR A 11 -4.32 8.17 1.16
CA THR A 11 -2.92 8.52 0.82
C THR A 11 -2.12 9.06 2.00
N ALA A 12 -2.78 9.51 3.07
CA ALA A 12 -2.14 10.06 4.26
C ALA A 12 -1.57 8.98 5.21
N LYS A 13 -1.84 7.69 4.95
CA LYS A 13 -1.39 6.56 5.79
C LYS A 13 -0.12 5.91 5.25
N ARG A 14 0.55 5.15 6.13
CA ARG A 14 1.68 4.27 5.76
C ARG A 14 1.21 3.18 4.80
N VAL A 15 2.07 2.77 3.86
CA VAL A 15 1.75 1.75 2.85
C VAL A 15 1.24 0.46 3.50
N VAL A 16 1.89 -0.01 4.56
CA VAL A 16 1.48 -1.27 5.22
C VAL A 16 0.06 -1.20 5.80
N VAL A 17 -0.35 -0.03 6.32
CA VAL A 17 -1.70 0.16 6.88
C VAL A 17 -2.71 0.36 5.75
N ALA A 18 -2.31 1.10 4.73
CA ALA A 18 -3.10 1.32 3.54
C ALA A 18 -3.46 -0.01 2.85
N LEU A 19 -2.50 -0.92 2.67
CA LEU A 19 -2.73 -2.25 2.10
C LEU A 19 -3.72 -3.09 2.92
N THR A 20 -3.80 -2.90 4.24
CA THR A 20 -4.79 -3.63 5.07
C THR A 20 -6.24 -3.22 4.85
N TYR A 21 -6.49 -2.13 4.10
CA TYR A 21 -7.85 -1.78 3.68
C TYR A 21 -8.34 -2.64 2.51
N ILE A 22 -7.45 -3.38 1.85
CA ILE A 22 -7.81 -4.31 0.80
C ILE A 22 -8.36 -5.58 1.48
N HIS A 23 -9.58 -5.96 1.11
CA HIS A 23 -10.23 -7.14 1.67
C HIS A 23 -9.39 -8.40 1.38
N GLY A 24 -8.99 -9.10 2.44
CA GLY A 24 -8.12 -10.28 2.37
C GLY A 24 -6.62 -10.01 2.57
N ILE A 25 -6.19 -8.74 2.70
CA ILE A 25 -4.80 -8.39 2.99
C ILE A 25 -4.66 -8.04 4.48
N GLY A 26 -4.08 -8.97 5.25
CA GLY A 26 -3.70 -8.73 6.64
C GLY A 26 -2.32 -8.05 6.76
N LYS A 27 -1.89 -7.75 7.99
CA LYS A 27 -0.57 -7.14 8.26
C LYS A 27 0.59 -7.94 7.66
N THR A 28 0.56 -9.27 7.78
CA THR A 28 1.62 -10.14 7.26
C THR A 28 1.69 -10.13 5.74
N SER A 29 0.53 -10.15 5.07
CA SER A 29 0.45 -10.06 3.61
C SER A 29 0.88 -8.69 3.12
N ALA A 30 0.45 -7.62 3.79
CA ALA A 30 0.87 -6.25 3.48
C ALA A 30 2.40 -6.10 3.60
N GLN A 31 3.00 -6.64 4.66
CA GLN A 31 4.44 -6.61 4.85
C GLN A 31 5.18 -7.39 3.75
N LYS A 32 4.71 -8.59 3.40
CA LYS A 32 5.28 -9.39 2.31
C LYS A 32 5.17 -8.70 0.95
N ILE A 33 4.08 -7.99 0.69
CA ILE A 33 3.89 -7.22 -0.55
C ILE A 33 4.85 -6.04 -0.57
N CYS A 34 4.98 -5.30 0.53
CA CYS A 34 5.99 -4.24 0.66
C CYS A 34 7.42 -4.76 0.42
N ASP A 35 7.78 -5.88 1.03
CA ASP A 35 9.08 -6.54 0.83
C ASP A 35 9.29 -7.02 -0.63
N ALA A 36 8.25 -7.59 -1.24
CA ALA A 36 8.32 -8.08 -2.62
C ALA A 36 8.47 -6.95 -3.65
N ILE A 37 7.88 -5.78 -3.39
CA ILE A 37 7.98 -4.59 -4.26
C ILE A 37 9.22 -3.75 -3.88
N GLY A 38 9.86 -4.02 -2.74
CA GLY A 38 11.00 -3.24 -2.25
C GLY A 38 10.59 -1.87 -1.69
N ILE A 39 9.32 -1.69 -1.36
CA ILE A 39 8.78 -0.45 -0.79
C ILE A 39 8.90 -0.53 0.74
N PRO A 40 9.54 0.46 1.40
CA PRO A 40 9.57 0.48 2.86
C PRO A 40 8.15 0.62 3.44
N PRO A 41 7.74 -0.24 4.40
CA PRO A 41 6.38 -0.27 4.96
C PRO A 41 6.01 1.01 5.74
N GLU A 42 7.04 1.75 6.15
CA GLU A 42 6.97 3.01 6.89
C GLU A 42 6.77 4.24 5.99
N ARG A 43 6.99 4.08 4.68
CA ARG A 43 6.73 5.12 3.67
C ARG A 43 5.25 5.43 3.62
N ARG A 44 4.90 6.66 3.24
CA ARG A 44 3.49 7.05 3.06
C ARG A 44 3.04 6.77 1.63
N VAL A 45 1.76 6.47 1.47
CA VAL A 45 1.15 6.26 0.15
C VAL A 45 1.19 7.53 -0.71
N ASN A 46 1.30 8.72 -0.11
CA ASN A 46 1.49 9.97 -0.87
C ASN A 46 2.86 10.05 -1.56
N GLU A 47 3.87 9.33 -1.05
CA GLU A 47 5.24 9.34 -1.57
C GLU A 47 5.45 8.24 -2.61
N LEU A 48 4.43 7.38 -2.82
CA LEU A 48 4.40 6.42 -3.90
C LEU A 48 4.05 7.16 -5.19
N THR A 49 4.93 7.04 -6.18
CA THR A 49 4.69 7.58 -7.51
C THR A 49 3.63 6.73 -8.23
N GLU A 50 2.85 7.34 -9.13
CA GLU A 50 1.76 6.66 -9.88
C GLU A 50 2.23 5.40 -10.64
N GLN A 51 3.53 5.27 -10.89
CA GLN A 51 4.16 4.12 -11.53
C GLN A 51 4.20 2.85 -10.66
N GLU A 52 4.08 2.96 -9.33
CA GLU A 52 3.99 1.81 -8.41
C GLU A 52 2.54 1.43 -8.05
N ILE A 53 1.56 2.17 -8.57
CA ILE A 53 0.13 2.07 -8.20
C ILE A 53 -0.68 1.24 -9.24
N VAL A 54 -0.07 0.88 -10.38
CA VAL A 54 -0.71 0.13 -11.49
C VAL A 54 -0.52 -1.38 -11.35
#